data_AF-A0A967CU55-F1
#
_entry.id   AF-A0A967CU55-F1
#
_cell.length_a   1.000
_cell.length_b   1.000
_cell.length_c   1.000
_cell.angle_alpha   90.00
_cell.angle_beta   90.00
_cell.angle_gamma   90.00
#
_symmetry.space_group_name_H-M   'P 1'
#
loop_
_entity.id
_entity.type
_entity.pdbx_description
1 polymer ?
#
loop_
_entity_poly.entity_id
_entity_poly.type
_entity_poly.pdbx_seq_one_letter_code
_entity_poly.pdbx_strand_id
1 'polypeptide(L)'
;MLLLAAVVLSGCGEAGIFAPAGSQTPSNPAVSQTGTQTVRQRIQQLRADQAALANGISQQQAQLNATRSQLSSDSAAYSGLVNGITSRLQTGTTPGNPDLVNQWNAAQAKLDDATLGVGRLNSLATQVTTQASVAGYLLENVRATFAVGGAVDEDHRNLRAIEGETTRSMQQIDRLIADLNAQIGRENGFLARERTNLAALSYGVNLGRLGNPPGVGRGAPTVSQRRPVPLQ
;
A
#
# COMPACT_ATOMS: atom_id res chain seq x y z
N MET A 1 56.48 -20.01 48.97
CA MET A 1 56.88 -20.45 50.33
C MET A 1 55.65 -20.29 51.22
N LEU A 2 54.99 -21.39 51.60
CA LEU A 2 55.15 -22.07 52.92
C LEU A 2 54.87 -21.07 54.07
N LEU A 3 53.93 -21.25 55.00
CA LEU A 3 53.38 -22.41 55.73
C LEU A 3 52.02 -21.98 56.37
N LEU A 4 51.00 -22.84 56.55
CA LEU A 4 50.73 -23.69 57.75
C LEU A 4 50.73 -22.88 59.08
N ALA A 5 49.87 -23.07 60.09
CA ALA A 5 48.82 -24.03 60.46
C ALA A 5 48.19 -23.55 61.81
N ALA A 6 47.30 -24.38 62.39
CA ALA A 6 46.83 -24.46 63.79
C ALA A 6 45.41 -23.90 64.04
N VAL A 7 44.36 -24.72 64.26
CA VAL A 7 44.03 -25.73 65.32
C VAL A 7 43.08 -25.13 66.39
N VAL A 8 41.79 -25.49 66.31
CA VAL A 8 40.92 -26.25 67.27
C VAL A 8 40.70 -25.61 68.65
N LEU A 9 39.43 -25.38 69.05
CA LEU A 9 38.75 -26.10 70.15
C LEU A 9 37.32 -25.57 70.45
N SER A 10 36.41 -26.53 70.58
CA SER A 10 35.29 -26.61 71.55
C SER A 10 33.97 -25.90 71.29
N GLY A 11 32.89 -26.70 71.34
CA GLY A 11 31.57 -26.24 71.74
C GLY A 11 30.39 -26.97 71.11
N CYS A 12 30.23 -28.29 71.33
CA CYS A 12 28.91 -28.92 71.23
C CYS A 12 28.14 -28.59 72.52
N GLY A 13 27.01 -27.91 72.40
CA GLY A 13 26.05 -27.65 73.48
C GLY A 13 24.64 -27.78 72.91
N GLU A 14 23.86 -28.66 73.53
CA GLU A 14 22.57 -29.19 73.09
C GLU A 14 21.39 -28.20 73.14
N ALA A 15 20.43 -28.50 72.24
CA ALA A 15 18.98 -28.43 72.41
C ALA A 15 18.28 -27.10 72.78
N GLY A 16 17.43 -26.63 71.87
CA GLY A 16 16.29 -25.80 72.25
C GLY A 16 15.59 -25.05 71.12
N ILE A 17 14.39 -25.56 70.78
CA ILE A 17 13.24 -24.81 70.23
C ILE A 17 13.16 -24.69 68.70
N PHE A 18 12.32 -25.55 68.15
CA PHE A 18 11.68 -25.47 66.84
C PHE A 18 10.82 -24.19 66.77
N ALA A 19 11.13 -23.30 65.82
CA ALA A 19 10.24 -22.25 65.33
C ALA A 19 10.30 -22.28 63.79
N PRO A 20 9.16 -22.12 63.07
CA PRO A 20 9.18 -22.23 61.62
C PRO A 20 9.93 -21.04 61.03
N ALA A 21 11.00 -21.34 60.30
CA ALA A 21 11.69 -20.39 59.44
C ALA A 21 10.70 -19.80 58.44
N GLY A 22 10.54 -18.48 58.46
CA GLY A 22 9.90 -17.76 57.36
C GLY A 22 10.67 -18.05 56.08
N SER A 23 9.98 -18.58 55.09
CA SER A 23 10.46 -18.80 53.73
C SER A 23 10.79 -17.46 53.07
N GLN A 24 11.99 -16.91 53.30
CA GLN A 24 12.53 -15.85 52.47
C GLN A 24 13.05 -16.50 51.19
N THR A 25 12.19 -16.58 50.17
CA THR A 25 12.64 -16.79 48.79
C THR A 25 13.67 -15.71 48.44
N PRO A 26 14.88 -16.06 48.00
CA PRO A 26 15.84 -15.07 47.55
C PRO A 26 15.37 -14.49 46.21
N SER A 27 14.68 -13.35 46.25
CA SER A 27 14.47 -12.51 45.07
C SER A 27 15.82 -11.89 44.70
N ASN A 28 16.61 -12.58 43.89
CA ASN A 28 17.91 -12.10 43.43
C ASN A 28 17.70 -10.95 42.42
N PRO A 29 17.99 -9.67 42.77
CA PRO A 29 17.65 -8.51 41.94
C PRO A 29 18.40 -8.50 40.59
N ALA A 30 19.52 -9.23 40.51
CA ALA A 30 20.36 -9.30 39.33
C ALA A 30 19.70 -10.05 38.15
N VAL A 31 18.92 -11.10 38.40
CA VAL A 31 18.23 -11.87 37.34
C VAL A 31 17.05 -11.07 36.77
N SER A 32 16.33 -10.35 37.63
CA SER A 32 15.27 -9.42 37.22
C SER A 32 15.81 -8.19 36.45
N GLN A 33 17.03 -7.72 36.76
CA GLN A 33 17.64 -6.59 36.03
C GLN A 33 18.13 -6.97 34.63
N THR A 34 18.71 -8.16 34.44
CA THR A 34 19.13 -8.61 33.10
C THR A 34 17.93 -8.90 32.20
N GLY A 35 16.85 -9.46 32.76
CA GLY A 35 15.58 -9.69 32.05
C GLY A 35 14.91 -8.37 31.62
N THR A 36 14.78 -7.40 32.53
CA THR A 36 14.21 -6.08 32.21
C THR A 36 15.03 -5.30 31.18
N GLN A 37 16.37 -5.37 31.23
CA GLN A 37 17.22 -4.65 30.27
C GLN A 37 17.10 -5.23 28.86
N THR A 38 16.98 -6.55 28.72
CA THR A 38 16.78 -7.22 27.43
C THR A 38 15.42 -6.86 26.82
N VAL A 39 14.36 -6.85 27.63
CA VAL A 39 13.01 -6.45 27.18
C VAL A 39 12.98 -5.00 26.73
N ARG A 40 13.61 -4.08 27.47
CA ARG A 40 13.69 -2.66 27.07
C ARG A 40 14.41 -2.46 25.74
N GLN A 41 15.53 -3.14 25.52
CA GLN A 41 16.23 -3.10 24.23
C GLN A 41 15.33 -3.60 23.09
N ARG A 42 14.58 -4.68 23.33
CA ARG A 42 13.63 -5.19 22.34
C ARG A 42 12.52 -4.19 22.05
N ILE A 43 11.96 -3.53 23.05
CA ILE A 43 10.93 -2.49 22.89
C ILE A 43 11.48 -1.30 22.08
N GLN A 44 12.72 -0.88 22.33
CA GLN A 44 13.36 0.19 21.57
C GLN A 44 13.50 -0.19 20.08
N GLN A 45 13.90 -1.43 19.79
CA GLN A 45 13.94 -1.93 18.41
C GLN A 45 12.54 -1.94 17.78
N LEU A 46 11.55 -2.48 18.48
CA LEU A 46 10.16 -2.53 17.97
C LEU A 46 9.59 -1.14 17.69
N ARG A 47 9.95 -0.13 18.48
CA ARG A 47 9.59 1.28 18.19
C ARG A 47 10.26 1.79 16.93
N ALA A 48 11.55 1.51 16.74
CA ALA A 48 12.26 1.91 15.54
C ALA A 48 11.66 1.26 14.29
N ASP A 49 11.35 -0.04 14.38
CA ASP A 49 10.71 -0.81 13.30
C ASP A 49 9.30 -0.28 13.00
N GLN A 50 8.51 0.03 14.04
CA GLN A 50 7.19 0.65 13.89
C GLN A 50 7.28 2.03 13.22
N ALA A 51 8.25 2.86 13.62
CA ALA A 51 8.43 4.18 13.04
C ALA A 51 8.85 4.09 11.57
N ALA A 52 9.75 3.16 11.24
CA ALA A 52 10.13 2.86 9.87
C ALA A 52 8.93 2.37 9.05
N LEU A 53 8.09 1.50 9.64
CA LEU A 53 6.87 1.00 9.01
C LEU A 53 5.91 2.15 8.67
N ALA A 54 5.63 3.03 9.63
CA ALA A 54 4.75 4.18 9.47
C ALA A 54 5.28 5.17 8.41
N ASN A 55 6.59 5.43 8.42
CA ASN A 55 7.23 6.27 7.41
C ASN A 55 7.12 5.66 6.01
N GLY A 56 7.32 4.35 5.86
CA GLY A 56 7.14 3.64 4.59
C GLY A 56 5.72 3.78 4.05
N ILE A 57 4.71 3.58 4.89
CA ILE A 57 3.29 3.73 4.51
C ILE A 57 2.99 5.17 4.05
N SER A 58 3.48 6.17 4.78
CA SER A 58 3.31 7.58 4.43
C SER A 58 3.92 7.92 3.07
N GLN A 59 5.14 7.43 2.79
CA GLN A 59 5.80 7.62 1.50
C GLN A 59 5.04 6.93 0.35
N GLN A 60 4.59 5.69 0.57
CA GLN A 60 3.80 4.95 -0.41
C GLN A 60 2.47 5.65 -0.71
N GLN A 61 1.80 6.20 0.30
CA GLN A 61 0.58 7.01 0.11
C GLN A 61 0.85 8.29 -0.69
N ALA A 62 1.95 8.99 -0.39
CA ALA A 62 2.35 10.17 -1.15
C ALA A 62 2.63 9.83 -2.63
N GLN A 63 3.31 8.71 -2.89
CA GLN A 63 3.60 8.23 -4.23
C GLN A 63 2.32 7.85 -5.01
N LEU A 64 1.35 7.22 -4.35
CA LEU A 64 0.04 6.95 -4.93
C LEU A 64 -0.66 8.26 -5.33
N ASN A 65 -0.69 9.24 -4.43
CA ASN A 65 -1.35 10.52 -4.69
C ASN A 65 -0.68 11.30 -5.83
N ALA A 66 0.65 11.31 -5.87
CA ALA A 66 1.42 11.93 -6.95
C ALA A 66 1.13 11.23 -8.30
N THR A 67 1.11 9.90 -8.32
CA THR A 67 0.82 9.13 -9.54
C THR A 67 -0.61 9.36 -10.02
N ARG A 68 -1.58 9.43 -9.11
CA ARG A 68 -2.99 9.77 -9.42
C ARG A 68 -3.11 11.16 -10.04
N SER A 69 -2.43 12.16 -9.47
CA SER A 69 -2.43 13.52 -10.01
C SER A 69 -1.85 13.56 -11.43
N GLN A 70 -0.73 12.87 -11.65
CA GLN A 70 -0.11 12.77 -12.96
C GLN A 70 -1.03 12.10 -13.98
N LEU A 71 -1.62 10.96 -13.64
CA LEU A 71 -2.57 10.26 -14.51
C LEU A 71 -3.77 11.13 -14.87
N SER A 72 -4.35 11.84 -13.88
CA SER A 72 -5.46 12.77 -14.14
C SER A 72 -5.06 13.89 -15.10
N SER A 73 -3.84 14.42 -14.98
CA SER A 73 -3.31 15.45 -15.88
C SER A 73 -3.12 14.90 -17.30
N ASP A 74 -2.55 13.71 -17.43
CA ASP A 74 -2.33 13.06 -18.72
C ASP A 74 -3.65 12.72 -19.43
N SER A 75 -4.65 12.22 -18.69
CA SER A 75 -6.00 11.99 -19.22
C SER A 75 -6.69 13.29 -19.68
N ALA A 76 -6.54 14.38 -18.93
CA ALA A 76 -7.11 15.67 -19.30
C ALA A 76 -6.44 16.21 -20.58
N ALA A 77 -5.10 16.18 -20.65
CA ALA A 77 -4.34 16.58 -21.82
C ALA A 77 -4.71 15.75 -23.07
N TYR A 78 -4.80 14.43 -22.91
CA TYR A 78 -5.27 13.52 -23.94
C TYR A 78 -6.66 13.92 -24.47
N SER A 79 -7.62 14.13 -23.57
CA SER A 79 -8.99 14.46 -23.96
C SER A 79 -9.07 15.81 -24.70
N GLY A 80 -8.24 16.78 -24.32
CA GLY A 80 -8.13 18.06 -25.02
C GLY A 80 -7.64 17.89 -26.46
N LEU A 81 -6.62 17.04 -26.68
CA LEU A 81 -6.10 16.72 -28.00
C LEU A 81 -7.17 16.03 -28.87
N VAL A 82 -7.85 15.02 -28.33
CA VAL A 82 -8.92 14.31 -29.05
C VAL A 82 -10.07 15.23 -29.43
N ASN A 83 -10.51 16.09 -28.51
CA ASN A 83 -11.57 17.05 -28.79
C ASN A 83 -11.16 18.05 -29.88
N GLY A 84 -9.91 18.53 -29.84
CA GLY A 84 -9.35 19.39 -30.89
C GLY A 84 -9.32 18.73 -32.26
N ILE A 85 -8.80 17.49 -32.33
CA ILE A 85 -8.79 16.69 -33.56
C ILE A 85 -10.22 16.48 -34.08
N THR A 86 -11.13 16.05 -33.21
CA THR A 86 -12.53 15.77 -33.57
C THR A 86 -13.22 17.01 -34.13
N SER A 87 -13.06 18.17 -33.48
CA SER A 87 -13.63 19.45 -33.94
C SER A 87 -13.14 19.85 -35.34
N ARG A 88 -11.83 19.71 -35.59
CA ARG A 88 -11.25 19.94 -36.92
C ARG A 88 -11.80 18.97 -37.97
N LEU A 89 -11.94 17.70 -37.62
CA LEU A 89 -12.49 16.68 -38.52
C LEU A 89 -14.00 16.84 -38.78
N GLN A 90 -14.76 17.45 -37.86
CA GLN A 90 -16.17 17.81 -38.08
C GLN A 90 -16.32 18.94 -39.09
N THR A 91 -15.44 19.94 -39.00
CA THR A 91 -15.40 21.06 -39.95
C THR A 91 -14.88 20.61 -41.32
N GLY A 92 -14.06 19.55 -41.33
CA GLY A 92 -13.35 19.07 -42.50
C GLY A 92 -11.98 19.77 -42.62
N THR A 93 -11.02 19.02 -43.14
CA THR A 93 -9.63 19.46 -43.34
C THR A 93 -9.04 18.69 -44.53
N THR A 94 -7.84 19.07 -44.95
CA THR A 94 -7.13 18.36 -46.01
C THR A 94 -6.78 16.93 -45.54
N PRO A 95 -6.98 15.90 -46.39
CA PRO A 95 -6.50 14.54 -46.11
C PRO A 95 -5.01 14.55 -45.72
N GLY A 96 -4.68 13.88 -44.61
CA GLY A 96 -3.29 13.79 -44.13
C GLY A 96 -2.73 15.12 -43.59
N ASN A 97 -3.56 16.03 -43.08
CA ASN A 97 -3.11 17.28 -42.49
C ASN A 97 -2.03 17.02 -41.40
N PRO A 98 -0.79 17.54 -41.56
CA PRO A 98 0.32 17.26 -40.66
C PRO A 98 0.07 17.77 -39.22
N ASP A 99 -0.69 18.85 -39.04
CA ASP A 99 -1.02 19.35 -37.70
C ASP A 99 -1.88 18.36 -36.91
N LEU A 100 -2.84 17.70 -37.58
CA LEU A 100 -3.66 16.67 -36.94
C LEU A 100 -2.90 15.39 -36.69
N VAL A 101 -1.99 15.02 -37.59
CA VAL A 101 -1.07 13.89 -37.37
C VAL A 101 -0.20 14.16 -36.14
N ASN A 102 0.35 15.37 -36.00
CA ASN A 102 1.13 15.76 -34.83
C ASN A 102 0.32 15.72 -33.53
N GLN A 103 -0.92 16.24 -33.54
CA GLN A 103 -1.82 16.18 -32.38
C GLN A 103 -2.20 14.74 -32.02
N TRP A 104 -2.44 13.89 -33.03
CA TRP A 104 -2.73 12.47 -32.83
C TRP A 104 -1.54 11.73 -32.23
N ASN A 105 -0.32 12.00 -32.71
CA ASN A 105 0.91 11.47 -32.13
C ASN A 105 1.12 11.93 -30.68
N ALA A 106 0.82 13.21 -30.39
CA ALA A 106 0.85 13.72 -29.01
C ALA A 106 -0.19 13.03 -28.11
N ALA A 107 -1.39 12.74 -28.63
CA ALA A 107 -2.41 12.01 -27.90
C ALA A 107 -1.98 10.55 -27.63
N GLN A 108 -1.35 9.90 -28.62
CA GLN A 108 -0.75 8.58 -28.45
C GLN A 108 0.28 8.58 -27.32
N ALA A 109 1.19 9.56 -27.31
CA ALA A 109 2.19 9.71 -26.26
C ALA A 109 1.55 9.86 -24.86
N LYS A 110 0.40 10.52 -24.75
CA LYS A 110 -0.34 10.62 -23.47
C LYS A 110 -0.94 9.30 -23.00
N LEU A 111 -1.37 8.43 -23.91
CA LEU A 111 -1.79 7.07 -23.53
C LEU A 111 -0.59 6.20 -23.12
N ASP A 112 0.59 6.45 -23.68
CA ASP A 112 1.83 5.77 -23.29
C ASP A 112 2.31 6.24 -21.92
N ASP A 113 2.28 7.55 -21.63
CA ASP A 113 2.53 8.12 -20.29
C ASP A 113 1.61 7.50 -19.23
N ALA A 114 0.32 7.37 -19.54
CA ALA A 114 -0.65 6.72 -18.67
C ALA A 114 -0.35 5.22 -18.47
N THR A 115 0.11 4.53 -19.50
CA THR A 115 0.57 3.13 -19.41
C THR A 115 1.77 2.99 -18.46
N LEU A 116 2.74 3.90 -18.54
CA LEU A 116 3.86 3.97 -17.60
C LEU A 116 3.37 4.26 -16.17
N GLY A 117 2.36 5.11 -16.02
CA GLY A 117 1.68 5.37 -14.75
C GLY A 117 1.08 4.11 -14.13
N VAL A 118 0.40 3.27 -14.91
CA VAL A 118 -0.08 1.96 -14.47
C VAL A 118 1.06 1.05 -14.05
N GLY A 119 2.19 1.06 -14.76
CA GLY A 119 3.40 0.34 -14.36
C GLY A 119 3.91 0.76 -12.97
N ARG A 120 3.94 2.08 -12.71
CA ARG A 120 4.30 2.63 -11.38
C ARG A 120 3.32 2.18 -10.29
N LEU A 121 2.01 2.18 -10.56
CA LEU A 121 1.00 1.71 -9.61
C LEU A 121 1.17 0.21 -9.28
N ASN A 122 1.48 -0.63 -10.28
CA ASN A 122 1.75 -2.05 -10.04
C ASN A 122 2.99 -2.27 -9.18
N SER A 123 4.07 -1.54 -9.45
CA SER A 123 5.27 -1.59 -8.59
C SER A 123 4.96 -1.18 -7.16
N LEU A 124 4.19 -0.10 -6.99
CA LEU A 124 3.76 0.37 -5.67
C LEU A 124 2.90 -0.68 -4.95
N ALA A 125 2.00 -1.38 -5.64
CA ALA A 125 1.20 -2.46 -5.06
C ALA A 125 2.07 -3.61 -4.52
N THR A 126 3.13 -4.01 -5.24
CA THR A 126 4.09 -5.00 -4.74
C THR A 126 4.80 -4.50 -3.50
N GLN A 127 5.23 -3.23 -3.47
CA GLN A 127 5.91 -2.64 -2.30
C GLN A 127 5.00 -2.59 -1.07
N VAL A 128 3.72 -2.22 -1.24
CA VAL A 128 2.73 -2.19 -0.16
C VAL A 128 2.45 -3.61 0.35
N THR A 129 2.44 -4.62 -0.52
CA THR A 129 2.30 -6.03 -0.11
C THR A 129 3.48 -6.51 0.73
N THR A 130 4.70 -6.12 0.37
CA THR A 130 5.90 -6.37 1.21
C THR A 130 5.75 -5.70 2.57
N GLN A 131 5.26 -4.45 2.60
CA GLN A 131 5.02 -3.71 3.84
C GLN A 131 3.97 -4.39 4.74
N ALA A 132 2.94 -5.00 4.15
CA ALA A 132 1.95 -5.79 4.87
C ALA A 132 2.60 -6.97 5.62
N SER A 133 3.52 -7.66 4.95
CA SER A 133 4.29 -8.74 5.58
C SER A 133 5.11 -8.22 6.77
N VAL A 134 5.80 -7.09 6.61
CA VAL A 134 6.58 -6.46 7.69
C VAL A 134 5.69 -6.10 8.88
N ALA A 135 4.50 -5.54 8.65
CA ALA A 135 3.55 -5.22 9.71
C ALA A 135 3.09 -6.47 10.47
N GLY A 136 2.83 -7.58 9.75
CA GLY A 136 2.49 -8.88 10.34
C GLY A 136 3.62 -9.44 11.21
N TYR A 137 4.86 -9.41 10.72
CA TYR A 137 6.03 -9.81 11.50
C TYR A 137 6.23 -8.94 12.74
N LEU A 138 6.01 -7.62 12.64
CA LEU A 138 6.12 -6.71 13.77
C LEU A 138 5.09 -7.04 14.85
N LEU A 139 3.84 -7.27 14.47
CA LEU A 139 2.77 -7.64 15.41
C LEU A 139 3.08 -8.95 16.14
N GLU A 140 3.57 -9.95 15.43
CA GLU A 140 3.98 -11.23 16.03
C GLU A 140 5.14 -11.05 17.00
N ASN A 141 6.14 -10.24 16.64
CA ASN A 141 7.26 -9.93 17.53
C ASN A 141 6.83 -9.16 18.78
N VAL A 142 5.87 -8.25 18.68
CA VAL A 142 5.29 -7.54 19.83
C VAL A 142 4.59 -8.54 20.77
N ARG A 143 3.78 -9.46 20.22
CA ARG A 143 3.12 -10.54 20.99
C ARG A 143 4.11 -11.48 21.67
N ALA A 144 5.17 -11.88 20.96
CA ALA A 144 6.23 -12.69 21.54
C ALA A 144 6.93 -11.96 22.70
N THR A 145 7.13 -10.64 22.58
CA THR A 145 7.78 -9.83 23.62
C THR A 145 6.89 -9.69 24.86
N PHE A 146 5.56 -9.68 24.71
CA PHE A 146 4.63 -9.76 25.85
C PHE A 146 4.73 -11.07 26.64
N ALA A 147 5.13 -12.18 26.00
CA ALA A 147 5.26 -13.47 26.66
C ALA A 147 6.58 -13.63 27.44
N VAL A 148 7.54 -12.70 27.30
CA VAL A 148 8.82 -12.74 28.02
C VAL A 148 8.62 -12.27 29.46
N GLY A 149 8.88 -13.16 30.41
CA GLY A 149 8.78 -12.86 31.84
C GLY A 149 9.81 -11.83 32.32
N GLY A 150 9.45 -11.06 33.35
CA GLY A 150 10.34 -10.08 34.00
C GLY A 150 10.21 -8.64 33.49
N ALA A 151 9.26 -8.33 32.61
CA ALA A 151 8.98 -6.97 32.16
C ALA A 151 8.21 -6.15 33.23
N VAL A 152 8.47 -4.84 33.31
CA VAL A 152 7.73 -3.94 34.22
C VAL A 152 6.40 -3.46 33.59
N ASP A 153 5.50 -2.89 34.39
CA ASP A 153 4.22 -2.34 33.89
C ASP A 153 4.40 -1.25 32.83
N GLU A 154 5.49 -0.48 32.93
CA GLU A 154 5.88 0.51 31.93
C GLU A 154 6.19 -0.14 30.57
N ASP A 155 6.91 -1.25 30.56
CA ASP A 155 7.25 -2.00 29.34
C ASP A 155 5.98 -2.54 28.66
N HIS A 156 5.04 -3.07 29.46
CA HIS A 156 3.74 -3.52 28.95
C HIS A 156 2.90 -2.40 28.36
N ARG A 157 2.92 -1.20 28.95
CA ARG A 157 2.23 -0.02 28.39
C ARG A 157 2.85 0.39 27.05
N ASN A 158 4.18 0.35 26.95
CA ASN A 158 4.90 0.65 25.72
C ASN A 158 4.59 -0.37 24.62
N LEU A 159 4.60 -1.66 24.93
CA LEU A 159 4.23 -2.71 23.98
C LEU A 159 2.79 -2.58 23.49
N ARG A 160 1.85 -2.25 24.39
CA ARG A 160 0.42 -2.01 24.01
C ARG A 160 0.28 -0.83 23.05
N ALA A 161 1.06 0.23 23.25
CA ALA A 161 1.08 1.36 22.32
C ALA A 161 1.57 0.93 20.92
N ILE A 162 2.68 0.19 20.86
CA ILE A 162 3.25 -0.31 19.60
C ILE A 162 2.29 -1.27 18.90
N GLU A 163 1.64 -2.17 19.64
CA GLU A 163 0.62 -3.09 19.10
C GLU A 163 -0.54 -2.31 18.46
N GLY A 164 -1.07 -1.31 19.17
CA GLY A 164 -2.15 -0.47 18.67
C GLY A 164 -1.75 0.34 17.43
N GLU A 165 -0.55 0.90 17.41
CA GLU A 165 -0.01 1.60 16.25
C GLU A 165 0.20 0.67 15.05
N THR A 166 0.75 -0.52 15.27
CA THR A 166 0.94 -1.54 14.23
C THR A 166 -0.40 -1.98 13.65
N THR A 167 -1.42 -2.18 14.49
CA THR A 167 -2.78 -2.52 14.06
C THR A 167 -3.40 -1.41 13.20
N ARG A 168 -3.19 -0.14 13.57
CA ARG A 168 -3.61 1.00 12.72
C ARG A 168 -2.86 1.03 11.39
N SER A 169 -1.56 0.75 11.39
CA SER A 169 -0.75 0.67 10.17
C SER A 169 -1.25 -0.44 9.24
N MET A 170 -1.64 -1.62 9.76
CA MET A 170 -2.25 -2.68 8.95
C MET A 170 -3.55 -2.20 8.28
N GLN A 171 -4.43 -1.53 9.01
CA GLN A 171 -5.66 -0.97 8.43
C GLN A 171 -5.40 0.13 7.38
N GLN A 172 -4.29 0.86 7.49
CA GLN A 172 -3.86 1.82 6.47
C GLN A 172 -3.36 1.10 5.21
N ILE A 173 -2.56 0.05 5.39
CA ILE A 173 -2.07 -0.81 4.29
C ILE A 173 -3.24 -1.45 3.55
N ASP A 174 -4.24 -2.00 4.25
CA ASP A 174 -5.41 -2.62 3.61
C ASP A 174 -6.19 -1.62 2.75
N ARG A 175 -6.40 -0.40 3.26
CA ARG A 175 -7.01 0.70 2.49
C ARG A 175 -6.15 1.06 1.28
N LEU A 176 -4.84 1.15 1.44
CA LEU A 176 -3.91 1.48 0.36
C LEU A 176 -3.91 0.42 -0.76
N ILE A 177 -3.98 -0.87 -0.41
CA ILE A 177 -4.11 -1.97 -1.37
C ILE A 177 -5.43 -1.86 -2.14
N ALA A 178 -6.55 -1.63 -1.45
CA ALA A 178 -7.85 -1.46 -2.08
C ALA A 178 -7.86 -0.26 -3.04
N ASP A 179 -7.28 0.86 -2.61
CA ASP A 179 -7.15 2.09 -3.38
C ASP A 179 -6.28 1.93 -4.63
N LEU A 180 -5.19 1.17 -4.53
CA LEU A 180 -4.30 0.83 -5.65
C LEU A 180 -5.00 -0.04 -6.67
N ASN A 181 -5.63 -1.13 -6.22
CA ASN A 181 -6.36 -2.04 -7.11
C ASN A 181 -7.50 -1.32 -7.84
N ALA A 182 -8.25 -0.48 -7.13
CA ALA A 182 -9.31 0.32 -7.73
C ALA A 182 -8.76 1.31 -8.78
N GLN A 183 -7.62 1.97 -8.51
CA GLN A 183 -7.00 2.86 -9.49
C GLN A 183 -6.49 2.09 -10.71
N ILE A 184 -5.75 1.00 -10.53
CA ILE A 184 -5.23 0.17 -11.63
C ILE A 184 -6.36 -0.32 -12.52
N GLY A 185 -7.46 -0.81 -11.92
CA GLY A 185 -8.65 -1.23 -12.66
C GLY A 185 -9.27 -0.11 -13.49
N ARG A 186 -9.39 1.11 -12.93
CA ARG A 186 -9.89 2.29 -13.65
C ARG A 186 -8.99 2.65 -14.84
N GLU A 187 -7.68 2.71 -14.63
CA GLU A 187 -6.73 3.09 -15.68
C GLU A 187 -6.68 2.07 -16.81
N ASN A 188 -6.68 0.77 -16.51
CA ASN A 188 -6.75 -0.26 -17.54
C ASN A 188 -8.02 -0.15 -18.38
N GLY A 189 -9.16 0.12 -17.73
CA GLY A 189 -10.43 0.36 -18.42
C GLY A 189 -10.42 1.62 -19.29
N PHE A 190 -9.79 2.70 -18.82
CA PHE A 190 -9.58 3.92 -19.60
C PHE A 190 -8.70 3.62 -20.82
N LEU A 191 -7.48 3.12 -20.62
CA LEU A 191 -6.53 2.81 -21.70
C LEU A 191 -7.10 1.89 -22.78
N ALA A 192 -7.85 0.86 -22.39
CA ALA A 192 -8.45 -0.07 -23.33
C ALA A 192 -9.45 0.63 -24.27
N ARG A 193 -10.37 1.44 -23.71
CA ARG A 193 -11.34 2.20 -24.52
C ARG A 193 -10.64 3.23 -25.39
N GLU A 194 -9.67 3.92 -24.81
CA GLU A 194 -9.11 5.12 -25.41
C GLU A 194 -8.10 4.83 -26.52
N ARG A 195 -7.38 3.70 -26.43
CA ARG A 195 -6.58 3.20 -27.57
C ARG A 195 -7.43 2.83 -28.76
N THR A 196 -8.57 2.18 -28.55
CA THR A 196 -9.51 1.87 -29.63
C THR A 196 -10.09 3.13 -30.25
N ASN A 197 -10.47 4.11 -29.42
CA ASN A 197 -10.94 5.41 -29.88
C ASN A 197 -9.88 6.14 -30.72
N LEU A 198 -8.64 6.21 -30.23
CA LEU A 198 -7.54 6.87 -30.93
C LEU A 198 -7.20 6.17 -32.25
N ALA A 199 -7.23 4.83 -32.29
CA ALA A 199 -7.05 4.07 -33.52
C ALA A 199 -8.14 4.40 -34.56
N ALA A 200 -9.41 4.53 -34.15
CA ALA A 200 -10.48 4.95 -35.05
C ALA A 200 -10.30 6.39 -35.56
N LEU A 201 -9.84 7.30 -34.70
CA LEU A 201 -9.54 8.69 -35.08
C LEU A 201 -8.44 8.79 -36.13
N SER A 202 -7.45 7.88 -36.12
CA SER A 202 -6.38 7.86 -37.12
C SER A 202 -6.93 7.76 -38.56
N TYR A 203 -8.01 7.00 -38.77
CA TYR A 203 -8.66 6.89 -40.08
C TYR A 203 -9.28 8.22 -40.52
N GLY A 204 -9.94 8.92 -39.59
CA GLY A 204 -10.52 10.24 -39.86
C GLY A 204 -9.46 11.30 -40.19
N VAL A 205 -8.32 11.27 -39.50
CA VAL A 205 -7.18 12.16 -39.78
C VAL A 205 -6.63 11.92 -41.20
N ASN A 206 -6.48 10.67 -41.61
CA ASN A 206 -6.05 10.34 -42.97
C ASN A 206 -7.04 10.82 -44.04
N LEU A 207 -8.34 10.71 -43.78
CA LEU A 207 -9.38 11.19 -44.69
C LEU A 207 -9.62 12.70 -44.66
N GLY A 208 -9.13 13.40 -43.63
CA GLY A 208 -9.42 14.81 -43.40
C GLY A 208 -10.87 15.10 -42.98
N ARG A 209 -11.63 14.09 -42.55
CA ARG A 209 -13.00 14.23 -42.06
C ARG A 209 -13.32 13.10 -41.11
N LEU A 210 -14.37 13.24 -40.30
CA LEU A 210 -14.91 12.11 -39.54
C LEU A 210 -15.38 11.03 -40.53
N GLY A 211 -14.57 9.99 -40.68
CA GLY A 211 -14.96 8.75 -41.35
C GLY A 211 -15.79 7.91 -40.38
N ASN A 212 -16.87 7.29 -40.85
CA ASN A 212 -17.46 6.19 -40.10
C ASN A 212 -16.37 5.10 -39.99
N PRO A 213 -16.00 4.65 -38.77
CA PRO A 213 -15.04 3.56 -38.65
C PRO A 213 -15.58 2.33 -39.42
N PRO A 214 -14.73 1.63 -40.18
CA PRO A 214 -15.15 0.43 -40.89
C PRO A 214 -15.66 -0.59 -39.86
N GLY A 215 -16.96 -0.87 -39.87
CA GLY A 215 -17.62 -1.82 -38.96
C GLY A 215 -18.77 -1.26 -38.10
N VAL A 216 -18.93 0.06 -37.96
CA VAL A 216 -20.12 0.64 -37.32
C VAL A 216 -21.14 0.99 -38.39
N GLY A 217 -21.75 -0.05 -38.96
CA GLY A 217 -22.92 0.10 -39.83
C GLY A 217 -24.05 0.74 -39.04
N ARG A 218 -24.65 1.82 -39.58
CA ARG A 218 -25.94 2.34 -39.12
C ARG A 218 -27.04 1.30 -39.37
N GLY A 219 -27.11 0.29 -38.52
CA GLY A 219 -28.26 -0.58 -38.38
C GLY A 219 -29.15 -0.04 -37.27
N ALA A 220 -29.83 1.09 -37.49
CA ALA A 220 -30.99 1.39 -36.68
C ALA A 220 -32.09 0.41 -37.11
N PRO A 221 -32.62 -0.45 -36.22
CA PRO A 221 -33.83 -1.19 -36.55
C PRO A 221 -34.93 -0.14 -36.69
N THR A 222 -35.40 0.08 -37.92
CA THR A 222 -36.66 0.77 -38.17
C THR A 222 -37.75 -0.10 -37.54
N VAL A 223 -38.13 0.25 -36.30
CA VAL A 223 -39.33 -0.27 -35.67
C VAL A 223 -40.49 0.20 -36.54
N SER A 224 -40.91 -0.65 -37.47
CA SER A 224 -42.14 -0.47 -38.23
C SER A 224 -43.28 -0.49 -37.23
N GLN A 225 -43.74 0.70 -36.86
CA GLN A 225 -44.87 0.93 -35.96
C GLN A 225 -46.12 0.35 -36.64
N ARG A 226 -46.44 -0.91 -36.33
CA ARG A 226 -47.70 -1.54 -36.75
C ARG A 226 -48.86 -0.75 -36.17
N ARG A 227 -49.55 -0.03 -37.04
CA ARG A 227 -50.78 0.72 -36.74
C ARG A 227 -51.88 -0.28 -36.36
N PRO A 228 -52.54 -0.18 -35.19
CA PRO A 228 -53.67 -1.05 -34.88
C PRO A 228 -54.91 -0.56 -35.65
N VAL A 229 -55.61 -1.50 -36.29
CA VAL A 229 -56.89 -1.28 -36.97
C VAL A 229 -58.00 -1.32 -35.92
N PRO A 230 -58.92 -0.35 -35.87
CA PRO A 230 -60.06 -0.42 -34.95
C PRO A 230 -61.07 -1.46 -35.42
N LEU A 231 -61.49 -2.34 -34.50
CA LEU A 231 -62.62 -3.23 -34.70
C LEU A 231 -63.92 -2.41 -34.51
N GLN A 232 -64.80 -2.44 -35.50
CA GLN A 232 -66.21 -2.11 -35.36
C GLN A 232 -66.98 -3.32 -34.86
#